data_AF-A0AAD7A8M1-F1
#
_entry.id   AF-A0AAD7A8M1-F1
#
_cell.length_a   1.000
_cell.length_b   1.000
_cell.length_c   1.000
_cell.angle_alpha   90.00
_cell.angle_beta   90.00
_cell.angle_gamma   90.00
#
_symmetry.space_group_name_H-M   'P 1'
#
loop_
_entity.id
_entity.type
_entity.pdbx_description
1 polymer ?
#
loop_
_entity_poly.entity_id
_entity_poly.type
_entity_poly.pdbx_seq_one_letter_code
_entity_poly.pdbx_strand_id
1 'polypeptide(L)' 'MVTTSPNHVVYGHGRHACPGRFFAATQLKTALAHVLMNYDIKAETDGVRPPDHEFGLFRVPNTLGKIYIRKRV' A
#
# COMPACT_ATOMS: atom_id res chain seq x y z
N MET A 1 -3.61 0.76 -12.75
CA MET A 1 -2.69 1.27 -11.71
C MET A 1 -1.39 1.89 -12.26
N VAL A 2 -1.04 1.78 -13.55
CA VAL A 2 0.19 2.42 -14.08
C VAL A 2 -0.10 3.61 -15.01
N THR A 3 -1.32 3.72 -15.51
CA THR A 3 -1.77 4.87 -16.32
C THR A 3 -1.94 6.09 -15.40
N THR A 4 -1.25 7.18 -15.73
CA THR A 4 -1.36 8.46 -15.01
C THR A 4 -2.46 9.32 -15.59
N SER A 5 -3.10 10.15 -14.77
CA SER A 5 -4.13 11.11 -15.18
C SER A 5 -3.99 12.39 -14.35
N PRO A 6 -4.38 13.57 -14.88
CA PRO A 6 -4.44 14.79 -14.07
C PRO A 6 -5.39 14.66 -12.86
N ASN A 7 -6.37 13.76 -12.92
CA ASN A 7 -7.30 13.49 -11.81
C ASN A 7 -6.78 12.41 -10.85
N HIS A 8 -5.62 11.80 -11.12
CA HIS A 8 -5.03 10.76 -10.29
C HIS A 8 -3.49 10.77 -10.39
N VAL A 9 -2.88 11.55 -9.50
CA VAL A 9 -1.47 11.95 -9.57
C VAL A 9 -0.54 11.22 -8.58
N VAL A 10 -0.90 10.00 -8.16
CA VAL A 10 -0.07 9.20 -7.22
C VAL A 10 1.36 8.95 -7.71
N TYR A 11 1.55 8.95 -9.04
CA TYR A 11 2.85 8.85 -9.70
C TYR A 11 3.24 10.15 -10.43
N GLY A 12 2.57 11.28 -10.17
CA GLY A 12 2.65 12.47 -11.02
C GLY A 12 1.98 12.29 -12.40
N HIS A 13 2.14 13.26 -13.30
CA HIS A 13 1.57 13.22 -14.65
C HIS A 13 2.45 13.98 -15.67
N GLY A 14 2.25 13.70 -16.96
CA GLY A 14 2.99 14.35 -18.05
C GLY A 14 4.49 14.07 -18.03
N ARG A 15 5.29 15.09 -18.34
CA ARG A 15 6.77 15.01 -18.38
C ARG A 15 7.39 14.59 -17.04
N HIS A 16 6.70 14.84 -15.93
CA HIS A 16 7.17 14.54 -14.57
C HIS A 16 6.52 13.28 -13.99
N ALA A 17 5.85 12.47 -14.80
CA ALA A 17 5.36 11.18 -14.36
C ALA A 17 6.51 10.27 -13.90
N CYS A 18 6.35 9.61 -12.77
CA CYS A 18 7.34 8.73 -12.18
C CYS A 18 7.71 7.60 -13.16
N PRO A 19 8.99 7.48 -13.55
CA PRO A 19 9.43 6.42 -14.46
C PRO A 19 9.33 5.04 -13.80
N GLY A 20 9.43 4.96 -12.47
CA GLY A 20 9.39 3.72 -11.70
C GLY A 20 8.00 3.12 -11.46
N ARG A 21 6.91 3.75 -11.93
CA ARG A 21 5.52 3.32 -11.61
C ARG A 21 5.19 1.89 -12.04
N PHE A 22 5.76 1.40 -13.14
CA PHE A 22 5.55 0.01 -13.60
C PHE A 22 6.20 -0.99 -12.67
N PHE A 23 7.44 -0.70 -12.28
CA PHE A 23 8.20 -1.53 -11.35
C PHE A 23 7.55 -1.53 -9.97
N ALA A 24 7.19 -0.35 -9.45
CA ALA A 24 6.47 -0.22 -8.18
C ALA A 24 5.15 -0.99 -8.18
N ALA A 25 4.33 -0.84 -9.22
CA ALA A 25 3.06 -1.56 -9.33
C ALA A 25 3.25 -3.08 -9.40
N THR A 26 4.31 -3.55 -10.06
CA THR A 26 4.63 -4.99 -10.14
C THR A 26 5.09 -5.50 -8.78
N GLN A 27 6.08 -4.84 -8.16
CA GLN A 27 6.58 -5.23 -6.84
C GLN A 27 5.48 -5.25 -5.78
N LEU A 28 4.65 -4.21 -5.69
CA LEU A 28 3.58 -4.15 -4.68
C LEU A 28 2.57 -5.28 -4.86
N LYS A 29 2.20 -5.60 -6.10
CA LYS A 29 1.30 -6.72 -6.38
C LYS A 29 1.95 -8.06 -6.04
N THR A 30 3.21 -8.27 -6.40
CA THR A 30 3.93 -9.51 -6.10
C THR A 30 4.09 -9.70 -4.59
N ALA A 31 4.48 -8.65 -3.87
CA ALA A 31 4.58 -8.67 -2.41
C ALA A 31 3.22 -8.96 -1.76
N LEU A 32 2.15 -8.30 -2.19
CA LEU A 32 0.81 -8.53 -1.67
C LEU A 32 0.31 -9.94 -1.98
N ALA A 33 0.54 -10.44 -3.20
CA ALA A 33 0.19 -11.81 -3.55
C ALA A 33 0.93 -12.83 -2.67
N HIS A 34 2.23 -12.63 -2.43
CA HIS A 34 2.99 -13.47 -1.51
C HIS A 34 2.41 -13.46 -0.09
N VAL A 35 2.08 -12.27 0.43
CA VAL A 35 1.46 -12.11 1.74
C VAL A 35 0.12 -12.85 1.82
N LEU A 36 -0.76 -12.64 0.84
CA LEU A 36 -2.09 -13.26 0.81
C LEU A 36 -2.05 -14.79 0.69
N MET A 37 -1.07 -15.34 -0.01
CA MET A 37 -0.95 -16.78 -0.20
C MET A 37 -0.34 -17.48 1.02
N ASN A 38 0.57 -16.81 1.74
CA ASN A 38 1.40 -17.46 2.76
C ASN A 38 1.05 -17.07 4.20
N TYR A 39 0.20 -16.06 4.42
CA TYR A 39 -0.06 -15.53 5.76
C TYR A 39 -1.55 -15.30 6.04
N ASP A 40 -1.94 -15.55 7.29
CA ASP A 40 -3.15 -15.00 7.90
C ASP A 40 -2.81 -13.67 8.55
N ILE A 41 -3.62 -12.64 8.28
CA ILE A 41 -3.47 -11.30 8.86
C ILE A 41 -4.76 -10.94 9.59
N LYS A 42 -4.62 -10.43 10.80
CA LYS A 42 -5.71 -9.91 11.62
C LYS A 42 -5.37 -8.52 12.15
N ALA A 43 -6.32 -7.60 12.16
CA ALA A 43 -6.19 -6.31 12.85
C ALA A 43 -6.47 -6.46 14.36
N GLU A 44 -6.12 -5.46 15.16
CA GLU A 44 -6.47 -5.45 16.60
C GLU A 44 -7.98 -5.56 16.83
N THR A 45 -8.76 -4.84 16.02
CA THR A 45 -10.23 -4.90 16.01
C THR A 45 -10.70 -5.33 14.63
N ASP A 46 -11.51 -6.38 14.55
CA ASP A 46 -12.00 -6.92 13.29
C ASP A 46 -12.81 -5.88 12.50
N GLY A 47 -12.48 -5.73 11.21
CA GLY A 47 -13.12 -4.75 10.32
C GLY A 47 -12.69 -3.29 10.52
N VAL A 48 -11.85 -2.98 11.52
CA VAL A 48 -11.42 -1.62 11.82
C VAL A 48 -9.98 -1.41 11.36
N ARG A 49 -9.78 -0.48 10.41
CA ARG A 49 -8.46 0.03 10.05
C ARG A 49 -8.11 1.21 10.97
N PRO A 50 -6.96 1.21 11.66
CA PRO A 50 -6.49 2.36 12.42
C PRO A 50 -6.43 3.63 11.54
N PRO A 51 -6.76 4.81 12.07
CA PRO A 51 -6.71 6.05 11.30
C PRO A 51 -5.27 6.36 10.88
N ASP A 52 -5.11 6.83 9.64
CA ASP A 52 -3.81 7.24 9.11
C ASP A 52 -3.26 8.44 9.88
N HIS A 53 -1.93 8.57 9.91
CA HIS A 53 -1.26 9.80 10.31
C HIS A 53 -0.87 10.60 9.06
N GLU A 54 -0.88 11.92 9.18
CA GLU A 54 -0.40 12.80 8.12
C GLU A 54 1.07 13.15 8.37
N PHE A 55 1.90 12.95 7.36
CA PHE A 55 3.31 13.34 7.36
C PHE A 55 3.60 14.18 6.11
N GLY A 56 3.46 15.50 6.25
CA GLY A 56 3.52 16.43 5.12
C GLY A 56 2.45 16.11 4.09
N LEU A 57 2.86 15.75 2.88
CA LEU A 57 1.95 15.36 1.78
C LEU A 57 1.60 13.86 1.79
N PHE A 58 2.16 13.08 2.71
CA PHE A 58 1.99 11.63 2.77
C PHE A 58 0.96 11.26 3.83
N ARG A 59 0.03 10.37 3.46
CA ARG A 59 -0.77 9.61 4.44
C ARG A 59 0.01 8.35 4.79
N VAL A 60 0.44 8.25 6.04
CA VAL A 60 1.22 7.11 6.54
C VAL A 60 0.35 6.27 7.48
N PRO A 61 0.58 4.94 7.54
CA PRO A 61 -0.14 4.08 8.46
C PRO A 61 0.04 4.51 9.92
N ASN A 62 -0.94 4.20 10.76
CA ASN A 62 -0.81 4.37 12.19
C ASN A 62 0.35 3.51 12.74
N THR A 63 1.43 4.13 13.21
CA THR A 63 2.61 3.42 13.73
C THR A 63 2.35 2.73 15.07
N LEU A 64 1.27 3.09 15.76
CA LEU A 64 0.80 2.42 16.99
C LEU A 64 -0.25 1.34 16.69
N GLY A 65 -0.77 1.28 15.46
CA GLY A 65 -1.74 0.27 15.05
C GLY A 65 -1.12 -1.12 15.08
N LYS A 66 -1.79 -2.07 15.73
CA LYS A 66 -1.32 -3.45 15.80
C LYS A 66 -1.97 -4.31 14.72
N ILE A 67 -1.15 -5.16 14.13
CA ILE A 67 -1.57 -6.25 13.25
C ILE A 67 -0.93 -7.54 13.74
N TYR A 68 -1.68 -8.63 13.63
CA TYR A 68 -1.22 -9.97 13.95
C TYR A 68 -1.02 -10.72 12.65
N ILE A 69 0.14 -11.37 12.51
CA ILE A 69 0.53 -12.09 11.30
C ILE A 69 0.87 -13.52 11.72
N ARG A 70 0.28 -14.50 11.04
CA ARG A 70 0.59 -15.92 11.21
C ARG A 70 0.95 -16.51 9.85
N LYS A 71 2.06 -17.24 9.78
CA LYS A 71 2.45 -18.01 8.59
C LYS A 71 1.52 -19.22 8.42
N ARG A 72 0.99 -19.43 7.22
CA ARG A 72 0.11 -20.57 6.87
C ARG A 72 0.91 -21.78 6.38
N VAL A 73 1.94 -21.51 5.58
CA VAL A 73 2.78 -22.49 4.87
C VAL A 73 4.22 -22.28 5.26
#